data_AF-A0AAF0CPQ4-F1
#
_entry.id   AF-A0AAF0CPQ4-F1
#
_cell.length_a   1.000
_cell.length_b   1.000
_cell.length_c   1.000
_cell.angle_alpha   90.00
_cell.angle_beta   90.00
_cell.angle_gamma   90.00
#
_symmetry.space_group_name_H-M   'P 1'
#
loop_
_entity.id
_entity.type
_entity.pdbx_description
1 polymer ?
#
loop_
_entity_poly.entity_id
_entity_poly.type
_entity_poly.pdbx_seq_one_letter_code
_entity_poly.pdbx_strand_id
1 'polypeptide(L)'
;MNLPQLTLQARSLRECFDSSARRQKRPVWTRDQLMQGFVGDVGDLMKLVMAKENLRNAPPDGIDARLGHELADCLWSVLVLADEYGIDLASAFAAMVTTTSARLAPDAEH
;
A
#
# COMPACT_ATOMS: atom_id res chain seq x y z
N MET A 1 -9.75 0.97 -13.06
CA MET A 1 -8.89 2.15 -12.89
C MET A 1 -7.47 1.76 -13.19
N ASN A 2 -6.68 2.67 -13.78
CA ASN A 2 -5.24 2.49 -13.96
C ASN A 2 -4.46 3.11 -12.78
N LEU A 3 -3.15 2.88 -12.72
CA LEU A 3 -2.32 3.36 -11.61
C LEU A 3 -2.35 4.90 -11.45
N PRO A 4 -2.24 5.72 -12.53
CA PRO A 4 -2.38 7.17 -12.40
C PRO A 4 -3.72 7.62 -11.79
N GLN A 5 -4.83 6.98 -12.18
CA GLN A 5 -6.16 7.28 -11.60
C GLN A 5 -6.21 6.94 -10.12
N LEU A 6 -5.61 5.81 -9.71
CA LEU A 6 -5.53 5.43 -8.30
C LEU A 6 -4.65 6.40 -7.50
N THR A 7 -3.50 6.81 -8.04
CA THR A 7 -2.62 7.81 -7.39
C THR A 7 -3.35 9.14 -7.17
N LEU A 8 -4.11 9.62 -8.17
CA LEU A 8 -4.91 10.83 -8.04
C LEU A 8 -5.97 10.70 -6.93
N GLN A 9 -6.71 9.59 -6.88
CA GLN A 9 -7.69 9.35 -5.82
C GLN A 9 -7.03 9.26 -4.44
N ALA A 10 -5.88 8.58 -4.33
CA ALA A 10 -5.13 8.46 -3.10
C ALA A 10 -4.66 9.83 -2.59
N ARG A 11 -4.13 10.68 -3.48
CA ARG A 11 -3.77 12.07 -3.18
C ARG A 11 -4.97 12.88 -2.70
N SER A 12 -6.11 12.83 -3.41
CA SER A 12 -7.31 13.55 -2.98
C SER A 12 -7.80 13.12 -1.60
N LEU A 13 -7.75 11.82 -1.29
CA LEU A 13 -8.08 11.32 0.05
C LEU A 13 -7.09 11.82 1.11
N ARG A 14 -5.79 11.86 0.78
CA ARG A 14 -4.77 12.45 1.66
C ARG A 14 -5.03 13.92 1.96
N GLU A 15 -5.40 14.71 0.96
CA GLU A 15 -5.77 16.12 1.14
C GLU A 15 -6.99 16.28 2.08
N CYS A 16 -7.95 15.35 2.03
CA CYS A 16 -9.05 15.31 2.99
C CYS A 16 -8.58 15.05 4.43
N PHE A 17 -7.64 14.12 4.63
CA PHE A 17 -7.03 13.86 5.94
C PHE A 17 -6.28 15.08 6.47
N ASP A 18 -5.44 15.71 5.65
CA ASP A 18 -4.68 16.91 6.03
C ASP A 18 -5.63 18.07 6.38
N SER A 19 -6.68 18.28 5.58
CA SER A 19 -7.71 19.28 5.86
C SER A 19 -8.44 19.00 7.17
N SER A 20 -8.72 17.72 7.46
CA SER A 20 -9.35 17.29 8.71
C SER A 20 -8.44 17.55 9.92
N ALA A 21 -7.16 17.21 9.80
CA ALA A 21 -6.16 17.47 10.85
C ALA A 21 -6.07 18.96 11.17
N ARG A 22 -5.99 19.82 10.14
CA ARG A 22 -5.97 21.28 10.29
C ARG A 22 -7.22 21.81 11.00
N ARG A 23 -8.43 21.35 10.61
CA ARG A 23 -9.68 21.72 11.30
C ARG A 23 -9.68 21.32 12.78
N GLN A 24 -9.09 20.18 13.08
CA GLN A 24 -8.95 19.67 14.45
C GLN A 24 -7.74 20.26 15.20
N LYS A 25 -7.01 21.22 14.61
CA LYS A 25 -5.77 21.79 15.17
C LYS A 25 -4.70 20.75 15.50
N ARG A 26 -4.67 19.64 14.75
CA ARG A 26 -3.65 18.60 14.82
C ARG A 26 -2.60 18.81 13.72
N PRO A 27 -1.33 18.44 13.94
CA PRO A 27 -0.33 18.44 12.88
C PRO A 27 -0.78 17.56 11.70
N VAL A 28 -0.48 18.01 10.47
CA VAL A 28 -0.55 17.13 9.29
C VAL A 28 0.59 16.13 9.36
N TRP A 29 0.37 14.94 8.81
CA TRP A 29 1.40 13.90 8.86
C TRP A 29 2.58 14.26 7.95
N THR A 30 3.78 14.11 8.49
CA THR A 30 5.03 14.17 7.71
C THR A 30 5.23 12.87 6.93
N ARG A 31 6.18 12.86 5.99
CA ARG A 31 6.48 11.67 5.17
C ARG A 31 6.89 10.47 6.01
N ASP A 32 7.66 10.68 7.07
CA ASP A 32 8.04 9.63 8.02
C ASP A 32 6.84 9.12 8.83
N GLN A 33 5.86 9.97 9.15
CA GLN A 33 4.64 9.56 9.82
C GLN A 33 3.70 8.77 8.90
N LEU A 34 3.66 9.09 7.60
CA LEU A 34 2.97 8.26 6.61
C LEU A 34 3.60 6.87 6.53
N MET A 35 4.93 6.79 6.49
CA MET A 35 5.64 5.51 6.50
C MET A 35 5.37 4.72 7.80
N GLN A 36 5.31 5.38 8.95
CA GLN A 36 4.93 4.74 10.21
C GLN A 36 3.49 4.20 10.18
N GLY A 37 2.55 4.98 9.63
CA GLY A 37 1.18 4.52 9.40
C GLY A 37 1.12 3.28 8.52
N PHE A 38 1.87 3.28 7.41
CA PHE A 38 1.97 2.14 6.50
C PHE A 38 2.47 0.87 7.21
N VAL A 39 3.46 0.96 8.10
CA VAL A 39 3.92 -0.21 8.89
C VAL A 39 2.80 -0.73 9.80
N GLY A 40 1.95 0.14 10.31
CA GLY A 40 0.73 -0.22 11.02
C GLY A 40 -0.21 -1.07 10.15
N ASP A 41 -0.55 -0.55 8.97
CA ASP A 41 -1.42 -1.24 8.00
C ASP A 41 -0.87 -2.62 7.60
N VAL A 42 0.46 -2.71 7.36
CA VAL A 42 1.14 -3.99 7.09
C VAL A 42 1.00 -4.97 8.26
N GLY A 43 1.07 -4.47 9.50
CA GLY A 43 0.86 -5.27 10.70
C GLY A 43 -0.57 -5.81 10.82
N ASP A 44 -1.56 -5.03 10.42
CA ASP A 44 -2.96 -5.47 10.40
C ASP A 44 -3.25 -6.45 9.26
N LEU A 45 -2.70 -6.18 8.06
CA LEU A 45 -2.70 -7.12 6.93
C LEU A 45 -2.08 -8.47 7.33
N MET A 46 -0.92 -8.46 8.01
CA MET A 46 -0.25 -9.69 8.45
C MET A 46 -1.14 -10.53 9.36
N LYS A 47 -1.85 -9.92 10.31
CA LYS A 47 -2.77 -10.65 11.21
C LYS A 47 -3.88 -11.36 10.43
N LEU A 48 -4.39 -10.73 9.36
CA LEU A 48 -5.43 -11.31 8.52
C LEU A 48 -4.91 -12.43 7.63
N VAL A 49 -3.71 -12.28 7.06
CA VAL A 49 -3.04 -13.37 6.32
C VAL A 49 -2.82 -14.57 7.23
N MET A 50 -2.29 -14.37 8.44
CA MET A 50 -2.15 -15.46 9.42
C MET A 50 -3.47 -16.15 9.74
N ALA A 51 -4.57 -15.39 9.86
CA ALA A 51 -5.89 -15.98 10.08
C ALA A 51 -6.38 -16.77 8.87
N LYS A 52 -6.15 -16.27 7.64
CA LYS A 52 -6.50 -16.98 6.39
C LYS A 52 -5.76 -18.31 6.24
N GLU A 53 -4.50 -18.34 6.70
CA GLU A 53 -3.64 -19.53 6.70
C GLU A 53 -3.85 -20.43 7.95
N ASN A 54 -4.89 -20.20 8.75
CA ASN A 54 -5.23 -20.97 9.96
C ASN A 54 -4.15 -20.97 11.06
N LEU A 55 -3.24 -19.98 11.04
CA LEU A 55 -2.20 -19.79 12.05
C LEU A 55 -2.67 -18.91 13.23
N ARG A 56 -3.89 -18.36 13.13
CA ARG A 56 -4.53 -17.50 14.14
C ARG A 56 -6.06 -17.65 14.03
N ASN A 57 -6.77 -17.37 15.13
CA ASN A 57 -8.23 -17.30 15.11
C ASN A 57 -8.74 -16.27 14.10
N ALA A 58 -9.70 -16.69 13.29
CA ALA A 58 -10.43 -15.83 12.38
C ALA A 58 -11.22 -14.76 13.14
N PRO A 59 -11.28 -13.52 12.62
CA PRO A 59 -12.19 -12.52 13.14
C PRO A 59 -13.66 -12.91 12.86
N PRO A 60 -14.59 -12.50 13.74
CA PRO A 60 -15.98 -12.98 13.72
C PRO A 60 -16.80 -12.46 12.53
N ASP A 61 -16.37 -11.39 11.89
CA ASP A 61 -17.02 -10.68 10.80
C ASP A 61 -16.57 -11.12 9.39
N GLY A 62 -15.68 -12.12 9.31
CA GLY A 62 -15.22 -12.73 8.05
C GLY A 62 -13.88 -12.19 7.56
N ILE A 63 -13.02 -13.08 7.08
CA ILE A 63 -11.62 -12.75 6.73
C ILE A 63 -11.51 -12.00 5.40
N ASP A 64 -12.28 -12.39 4.37
CA ASP A 64 -12.02 -11.94 3.00
C ASP A 64 -12.29 -10.46 2.77
N ALA A 65 -13.40 -9.94 3.31
CA ALA A 65 -13.73 -8.52 3.21
C ALA A 65 -12.68 -7.65 3.93
N ARG A 66 -12.23 -8.10 5.11
CA ARG A 66 -11.18 -7.40 5.88
C ARG A 66 -9.84 -7.47 5.17
N LEU A 67 -9.49 -8.62 4.59
CA LEU A 67 -8.25 -8.77 3.85
C LEU A 67 -8.20 -7.81 2.66
N GLY A 68 -9.31 -7.67 1.93
CA GLY A 68 -9.44 -6.68 0.86
C GLY A 68 -9.27 -5.23 1.36
N HIS A 69 -9.76 -4.91 2.55
CA HIS A 69 -9.60 -3.60 3.17
C HIS A 69 -8.14 -3.28 3.48
N GLU A 70 -7.45 -4.17 4.21
CA GLU A 70 -6.04 -3.93 4.59
C GLU A 70 -5.10 -3.92 3.38
N LEU A 71 -5.40 -4.71 2.33
CA LEU A 71 -4.69 -4.63 1.06
C LEU A 71 -4.90 -3.27 0.37
N ALA A 72 -6.11 -2.72 0.42
CA ALA A 72 -6.40 -1.40 -0.13
C ALA A 72 -5.72 -0.29 0.67
N ASP A 73 -5.68 -0.38 2.00
CA ASP A 73 -4.98 0.58 2.86
C ASP A 73 -3.47 0.54 2.63
N CYS A 74 -2.88 -0.65 2.55
CA CYS A 74 -1.47 -0.82 2.16
C CYS A 74 -1.19 -0.20 0.77
N LEU A 75 -2.07 -0.43 -0.20
CA LEU A 75 -1.92 0.16 -1.54
C LEU A 75 -2.02 1.68 -1.50
N TRP A 76 -2.98 2.24 -0.76
CA TRP A 76 -3.11 3.69 -0.58
C TRP A 76 -1.83 4.30 0.00
N SER A 77 -1.29 3.68 1.05
CA SER A 77 -0.04 4.08 1.68
C SER A 77 1.14 4.09 0.69
N VAL A 78 1.29 3.06 -0.14
CA VAL A 78 2.32 3.00 -1.20
C VAL A 78 2.12 4.10 -2.24
N LEU A 79 0.88 4.33 -2.70
CA LEU A 79 0.57 5.36 -3.70
C LEU A 79 0.88 6.77 -3.19
N VAL A 80 0.48 7.08 -1.95
CA VAL A 80 0.73 8.39 -1.34
C VAL A 80 2.23 8.61 -1.10
N LEU A 81 2.96 7.60 -0.62
CA LEU A 81 4.41 7.70 -0.44
C LEU A 81 5.12 7.95 -1.79
N ALA A 82 4.77 7.20 -2.84
CA ALA A 82 5.34 7.43 -4.16
C ALA A 82 5.08 8.85 -4.66
N ASP A 83 3.86 9.37 -4.46
CA ASP A 83 3.49 10.74 -4.83
C ASP A 83 4.27 11.80 -4.05
N GLU A 84 4.39 11.64 -2.73
CA GLU A 84 5.11 12.55 -1.83
C GLU A 84 6.62 12.62 -2.08
N TYR A 85 7.19 11.55 -2.63
CA TYR A 85 8.60 11.45 -3.02
C TYR A 85 8.84 11.71 -4.53
N GLY A 86 7.79 11.95 -5.32
CA GLY A 86 7.91 12.19 -6.76
C GLY A 86 8.38 10.96 -7.55
N ILE A 87 8.04 9.76 -7.09
CA ILE A 87 8.44 8.49 -7.72
C ILE A 87 7.38 8.07 -8.74
N ASP A 88 7.81 7.81 -9.98
CA ASP A 88 6.98 7.13 -10.97
C ASP A 88 6.87 5.63 -10.63
N LEU A 89 5.84 5.30 -9.87
CA LEU A 89 5.60 3.92 -9.42
C LEU A 89 5.31 2.95 -10.57
N ALA A 90 4.69 3.41 -11.67
CA ALA A 90 4.39 2.55 -12.80
C ALA A 90 5.68 2.12 -13.51
N SER A 91 6.56 3.07 -13.80
CA SER A 91 7.87 2.81 -14.40
C SER A 91 8.75 1.97 -13.47
N ALA A 92 8.77 2.29 -12.17
CA ALA A 92 9.53 1.52 -11.18
C ALA A 92 9.05 0.05 -11.11
N PHE A 93 7.74 -0.19 -11.11
CA PHE A 93 7.18 -1.53 -11.13
C PHE A 93 7.53 -2.28 -12.42
N ALA A 94 7.40 -1.64 -13.59
CA ALA A 94 7.73 -2.25 -14.88
C ALA A 94 9.22 -2.65 -14.97
N ALA A 95 10.11 -1.80 -14.47
CA ALA A 95 11.55 -2.09 -14.39
C ALA A 95 11.84 -3.27 -13.46
N MET A 96 11.18 -3.33 -12.29
CA MET A 96 11.32 -4.43 -11.34
C MET A 96 10.88 -5.76 -11.95
N VAL A 97 9.72 -5.80 -12.62
CA VAL A 97 9.23 -7.01 -13.30
C VAL A 97 10.20 -7.45 -14.38
N THR A 98 10.62 -6.55 -15.27
CA THR A 98 11.54 -6.86 -16.37
C THR A 98 12.86 -7.45 -15.84
N THR A 99 13.45 -6.78 -14.85
CA THR A 99 14.74 -7.20 -14.26
C THR A 99 14.62 -8.54 -13.54
N THR A 100 13.54 -8.76 -12.79
CA THR A 100 13.33 -10.00 -12.03
C THR A 100 13.04 -11.17 -12.97
N SER A 101 12.19 -10.97 -13.98
CA SER A 101 11.90 -12.00 -14.98
C SER A 101 13.15 -12.41 -15.77
N ALA A 102 14.00 -11.45 -16.16
CA ALA A 102 15.26 -11.77 -16.85
C ALA A 102 16.22 -12.61 -15.98
N ARG A 103 16.25 -12.38 -14.67
CA ARG A 103 17.06 -13.16 -13.71
C ARG A 103 16.53 -14.57 -13.45
N LEU A 104 15.23 -14.79 -13.64
CA LEU A 104 14.58 -16.08 -13.40
C LEU A 104 14.44 -16.91 -14.67
N ALA A 105 14.64 -16.32 -15.85
CA ALA A 105 14.70 -17.06 -17.09
C ALA A 105 15.87 -18.07 -16.99
N PRO A 106 15.62 -19.38 -17.17
CA PRO A 106 16.71 -20.34 -17.23
C PRO A 106 17.67 -19.94 -18.36
N ASP A 107 18.97 -20.03 -18.11
CA ASP A 107 19.98 -19.81 -19.13
C ASP A 107 19.60 -20.66 -20.36
N ALA A 108 19.36 -20.02 -21.50
CA ALA A 108 19.12 -20.71 -22.74
C ALA A 108 20.40 -21.47 -23.09
N GLU A 109 20.44 -22.75 -22.70
CA GLU A 109 21.53 -23.70 -22.94
C GLU A 109 22.05 -23.52 -24.38
N HIS A 110 23.33 -23.13 -24.48
CA HIS A 110 24.15 -23.22 -25.70
C HIS A 110 25.06 -24.44 -25.58
#